data_AF-S6GPD7-F1
#
_entry.id   AF-S6GPD7-F1
#
_cell.length_a   1.000
_cell.length_b   1.000
_cell.length_c   1.000
_cell.angle_alpha   90.00
_cell.angle_beta   90.00
_cell.angle_gamma   90.00
#
_symmetry.space_group_name_H-M   'P 1'
#
loop_
_entity.id
_entity.type
_entity.pdbx_description
1 polymer ?
#
loop_
_entity_poly.entity_id
_entity_poly.type
_entity_poly.pdbx_seq_one_letter_code
_entity_poly.pdbx_strand_id
1 'polypeptide(L)'
;MLQQKLGAGLALNQGAYDNCLYIRSYGKQTFRALEGSHAGDEGTIQTTDCCEIVLSIPANLDVLQDTLRIIFKYGVQEDPTVQIDEMWSSTSYYLDDKENPNRYWNRSDSKEIHGESSPEKY
;
A
#
# COMPACT_ATOMS: atom_id res chain seq x y z
N MET A 1 5.46 -7.66 -7.56
CA MET A 1 5.70 -6.26 -7.09
C MET A 1 5.49 -6.17 -5.58
N LEU A 2 6.01 -5.13 -4.91
CA LEU A 2 6.00 -4.97 -3.44
C LEU A 2 4.61 -5.15 -2.81
N GLN A 3 3.56 -4.60 -3.41
CA GLN A 3 2.16 -4.78 -2.99
C GLN A 3 1.79 -6.25 -2.74
N GLN A 4 2.12 -7.13 -3.69
CA GLN A 4 1.81 -8.56 -3.62
C GLN A 4 2.59 -9.24 -2.48
N LYS A 5 3.81 -8.76 -2.19
CA LYS A 5 4.63 -9.28 -1.08
C LYS A 5 4.14 -8.82 0.28
N LEU A 6 3.61 -7.60 0.37
CA LEU A 6 2.94 -7.11 1.57
C LEU A 6 1.66 -7.90 1.82
N GLY A 7 0.83 -8.11 0.79
CA GLY A 7 -0.41 -8.89 0.88
C GLY A 7 -0.20 -10.34 1.33
N ALA A 8 0.73 -11.06 0.69
CA ALA A 8 1.04 -12.44 1.05
C ALA A 8 1.78 -12.59 2.39
N GLY A 9 2.49 -11.54 2.83
CA GLY A 9 3.37 -11.58 4.00
C GLY A 9 2.76 -11.05 5.29
N LEU A 10 1.64 -10.32 5.21
CA LEU A 10 1.02 -9.63 6.34
C LEU A 10 -0.48 -9.86 6.37
N ALA A 11 -1.04 -9.98 7.57
CA ALA A 11 -2.49 -10.01 7.76
C ALA A 11 -3.10 -8.60 7.67
N LEU A 12 -3.21 -8.07 6.44
CA LEU A 12 -3.75 -6.74 6.15
C LEU A 12 -5.29 -6.74 6.15
N ASN A 13 -5.88 -6.92 7.33
CA ASN A 13 -7.32 -7.09 7.50
C ASN A 13 -8.04 -5.78 7.86
N GLN A 14 -9.18 -5.53 7.23
CA GLN A 14 -10.16 -4.52 7.64
C GLN A 14 -11.56 -5.15 7.69
N GLY A 15 -12.01 -5.55 8.88
CA GLY A 15 -13.28 -6.27 9.02
C GLY A 15 -13.27 -7.60 8.27
N ALA A 16 -14.18 -7.77 7.29
CA ALA A 16 -14.31 -8.98 6.48
C ALA A 16 -13.46 -8.97 5.19
N TYR A 17 -12.55 -8.01 5.06
CA TYR A 17 -11.69 -7.84 3.88
C TYR A 17 -10.23 -8.07 4.26
N ASP A 18 -9.52 -8.86 3.46
CA ASP A 18 -8.07 -9.06 3.53
C ASP A 18 -7.37 -8.24 2.42
N ASN A 19 -6.03 -8.27 2.40
CA ASN A 19 -5.23 -7.58 1.38
C ASN A 19 -5.53 -6.06 1.27
N CYS A 20 -5.95 -5.45 2.37
CA CYS A 20 -6.38 -4.05 2.41
C CYS A 20 -5.18 -3.10 2.47
N LEU A 21 -4.92 -2.41 1.35
CA LEU A 21 -3.95 -1.33 1.24
C LEU A 21 -4.44 -0.28 0.24
N TYR A 22 -3.83 0.88 0.27
CA TYR A 22 -4.13 1.98 -0.62
C TYR A 22 -2.88 2.40 -1.40
N ILE A 23 -3.03 2.69 -2.69
CA ILE A 23 -1.94 3.13 -3.56
C ILE A 23 -2.26 4.53 -4.07
N ARG A 24 -1.33 5.48 -3.87
CA ARG A 24 -1.32 6.76 -4.58
C ARG A 24 -0.34 6.65 -5.74
N SER A 25 -0.82 6.48 -6.97
CA SER A 25 -0.01 6.06 -8.13
C SER A 25 0.25 7.15 -9.19
N TYR A 26 0.37 8.43 -8.79
CA TYR A 26 0.53 9.54 -9.75
C TYR A 26 1.65 10.52 -9.36
N GLY A 27 2.69 10.01 -8.69
CA GLY A 27 3.80 10.82 -8.18
C GLY A 27 5.03 10.81 -9.08
N LYS A 28 5.87 11.83 -8.89
CA LYS A 28 7.26 11.83 -9.37
C LYS A 28 8.19 11.92 -8.16
N GLN A 29 9.28 11.18 -8.19
CA GLN A 29 10.41 11.37 -7.26
C GLN A 29 11.57 12.02 -8.01
N THR A 30 12.32 12.88 -7.31
CA THR A 30 13.53 13.51 -7.83
C THR A 30 14.71 13.19 -6.94
N PHE A 31 15.85 12.88 -7.53
CA PHE A 31 17.07 12.57 -6.80
C PHE A 31 18.30 12.90 -7.65
N ARG A 32 19.44 13.07 -6.99
CA ARG A 32 20.76 13.11 -7.63
C ARG A 32 21.60 12.05 -6.95
N ALA A 33 22.06 11.07 -7.72
CA ALA A 33 22.99 10.08 -7.22
C ALA A 33 24.30 10.76 -6.81
N LEU A 34 24.84 10.37 -5.65
CA LEU A 34 26.11 10.85 -5.12
C LEU A 34 27.12 9.70 -5.10
N GLU A 35 28.40 10.04 -4.92
CA GLU A 35 29.45 9.06 -4.65
C GLU A 35 29.04 8.15 -3.46
N GLY A 36 29.15 6.83 -3.67
CA GLY A 36 28.71 5.82 -2.71
C GLY A 36 27.31 5.23 -2.96
N SER A 37 26.49 5.82 -3.84
CA SER A 37 25.26 5.16 -4.34
C SER A 37 25.59 4.05 -5.34
N HIS A 38 24.64 3.14 -5.61
CA HIS A 38 24.85 2.10 -6.62
C HIS A 38 25.15 2.64 -8.03
N ALA A 39 24.62 3.82 -8.38
CA ALA A 39 24.83 4.46 -9.67
C ALA A 39 26.09 5.35 -9.74
N GLY A 40 26.75 5.63 -8.61
CA GLY A 40 27.85 6.59 -8.51
C GLY A 40 27.39 8.05 -8.66
N ASP A 41 28.33 9.01 -8.66
CA ASP A 41 28.02 10.41 -8.90
C ASP A 41 27.70 10.67 -10.39
N GLU A 42 26.41 10.74 -10.71
CA GLU A 42 25.92 11.01 -12.07
C GLU A 42 25.94 12.51 -12.44
N GLY A 43 26.21 13.41 -11.49
CA GLY A 43 26.25 14.86 -11.71
C GLY A 43 24.93 15.51 -12.16
N THR A 44 23.83 14.76 -12.24
CA THR A 44 22.55 15.19 -12.81
C THR A 44 21.37 14.84 -11.90
N ILE A 45 20.28 15.62 -12.00
CA ILE A 45 19.04 15.33 -11.26
C ILE A 45 18.17 14.44 -12.13
N GLN A 46 17.79 13.28 -11.59
CA GLN A 46 16.86 12.35 -12.18
C GLN A 46 15.43 12.64 -11.71
N THR A 47 14.46 12.28 -12.55
CA THR A 47 13.03 12.30 -12.19
C THR A 47 12.37 11.03 -12.69
N THR A 48 11.75 10.24 -11.81
CA THR A 48 11.08 8.99 -12.18
C THR A 48 9.65 8.96 -11.66
N ASP A 49 8.80 8.14 -12.27
CA ASP A 49 7.51 7.79 -11.68
C ASP A 49 7.72 7.10 -10.33
N CYS A 50 6.81 7.37 -9.40
CA CYS A 50 6.74 6.69 -8.11
C CYS A 50 5.29 6.53 -7.65
N CYS A 51 5.10 5.65 -6.68
CA CYS A 51 3.84 5.49 -5.97
C CYS A 51 4.09 5.48 -4.46
N GLU A 52 3.08 5.91 -3.72
CA GLU A 52 3.02 5.74 -2.27
C GLU A 52 2.10 4.57 -1.96
N ILE A 53 2.58 3.62 -1.15
CA ILE A 53 1.76 2.54 -0.62
C ILE A 53 1.44 2.88 0.83
N VAL A 54 0.15 2.99 1.13
CA VAL A 54 -0.37 3.29 2.46
C VAL A 54 -1.09 2.06 2.98
N LEU A 55 -0.70 1.60 4.15
CA LEU A 55 -1.32 0.47 4.85
C LEU A 55 -1.37 0.76 6.34
N SER A 56 -2.29 0.10 7.04
CA SER A 56 -2.39 0.15 8.49
C SER A 56 -2.11 -1.24 9.06
N ILE A 57 -1.28 -1.29 10.08
CA ILE A 57 -1.01 -2.50 10.86
C ILE A 57 -1.46 -2.29 12.31
N PRO A 58 -1.75 -3.37 13.06
CA PRO A 58 -1.87 -3.27 14.50
C PRO A 58 -0.63 -2.61 15.11
N ALA A 59 -0.81 -1.87 16.21
CA ALA A 59 0.29 -1.31 17.00
C ALA A 59 1.07 -2.43 17.72
N ASN A 60 1.82 -3.20 16.94
CA ASN A 60 2.56 -4.39 17.34
C ASN A 60 3.94 -4.34 16.68
N LEU A 61 4.99 -4.41 17.52
CA LEU A 61 6.36 -4.25 17.07
C LEU A 61 6.84 -5.38 16.13
N ASP A 62 6.40 -6.61 16.36
CA ASP A 62 6.78 -7.75 15.52
C ASP A 62 6.19 -7.60 14.11
N VAL A 63 4.92 -7.18 14.02
CA VAL A 63 4.27 -6.89 12.75
C VAL A 63 4.97 -5.73 12.02
N LEU A 64 5.36 -4.67 12.75
CA LEU A 64 6.12 -3.57 12.17
C LEU A 64 7.48 -4.04 11.65
N GLN A 65 8.21 -4.85 12.41
CA GLN A 65 9.49 -5.42 11.97
C GLN A 65 9.34 -6.26 10.71
N ASP A 66 8.33 -7.13 10.65
CA ASP A 66 8.07 -7.96 9.47
C ASP A 66 7.67 -7.11 8.26
N THR A 67 6.88 -6.06 8.48
CA THR A 67 6.53 -5.09 7.43
C THR A 67 7.79 -4.44 6.85
N LEU A 68 8.68 -3.93 7.71
CA LEU A 68 9.93 -3.31 7.27
C LEU A 68 10.86 -4.31 6.56
N ARG A 69 10.95 -5.56 7.04
CA ARG A 69 11.70 -6.63 6.37
C ARG A 69 11.20 -6.88 4.96
N ILE A 70 9.88 -6.92 4.76
CA ILE A 70 9.29 -7.09 3.42
C ILE A 70 9.63 -5.89 2.53
N ILE A 71 9.49 -4.67 3.05
CA ILE A 71 9.80 -3.43 2.30
C ILE A 71 11.26 -3.41 1.87
N PHE A 72 12.21 -3.62 2.78
CA PHE A 72 13.64 -3.57 2.44
C PHE A 72 14.09 -4.73 1.55
N LYS A 73 13.42 -5.89 1.61
CA LYS A 73 13.77 -7.05 0.78
C LYS A 73 13.23 -6.96 -0.64
N TYR A 74 12.05 -6.38 -0.82
CA TYR A 74 11.31 -6.42 -2.10
C TYR A 74 11.03 -5.04 -2.71
N GLY A 75 11.38 -3.96 -2.01
CA GLY A 75 11.36 -2.60 -2.53
C GLY A 75 12.35 -2.42 -3.67
N VAL A 76 12.03 -1.50 -4.58
CA VAL A 76 12.89 -1.21 -5.75
C VAL A 76 13.94 -0.14 -5.44
N GLN A 77 13.71 0.67 -4.41
CA GLN A 77 14.64 1.69 -3.95
C GLN A 77 15.76 1.06 -3.13
N GLU A 78 16.99 1.54 -3.33
CA GLU A 78 18.14 1.20 -2.49
C GLU A 78 17.88 1.63 -1.03
N ASP A 79 17.36 2.85 -0.86
CA ASP A 79 16.92 3.40 0.43
C ASP A 79 15.44 3.81 0.32
N PRO A 80 14.48 2.92 0.63
CA PRO A 80 13.08 3.29 0.60
C PRO A 80 12.74 4.25 1.75
N THR A 81 12.10 5.37 1.42
CA THR A 81 11.52 6.26 2.44
C THR A 81 10.29 5.59 3.05
N VAL A 82 10.35 5.32 4.36
CA VAL A 82 9.22 4.77 5.13
C VAL A 82 8.84 5.75 6.23
N GLN A 83 7.58 6.16 6.26
CA GLN A 83 7.01 6.98 7.32
C GLN A 83 6.09 6.13 8.18
N ILE A 84 6.16 6.30 9.50
CA ILE A 84 5.39 5.54 10.48
C ILE A 84 4.72 6.53 11.42
N ASP A 85 3.39 6.52 11.44
CA ASP A 85 2.58 7.35 12.32
C ASP A 85 1.70 6.45 13.20
N GLU A 86 1.62 6.76 14.49
CA GLU A 86 0.63 6.14 15.38
C GLU A 86 -0.73 6.80 15.17
N MET A 87 -1.77 6.00 14.94
CA MET A 87 -3.10 6.50 14.64
C MET A 87 -4.18 5.63 15.27
N TRP A 88 -5.33 6.25 15.54
CA TRP A 88 -6.55 5.55 15.92
C TRP A 88 -7.36 5.26 14.66
N SER A 89 -7.77 4.00 14.49
CA SER A 89 -8.65 3.58 13.41
C SER A 89 -9.88 2.88 13.96
N SER A 90 -10.99 2.97 13.22
CA SER A 90 -12.17 2.16 13.47
C SER A 90 -12.38 1.22 12.28
N THR A 91 -12.77 -0.01 12.58
CA THR A 91 -13.32 -0.92 11.58
C THR A 91 -14.83 -0.89 11.69
N SER A 92 -15.54 -1.07 10.57
CA SER A 92 -17.00 -1.19 10.61
C SER A 92 -17.42 -2.27 11.59
N TYR A 93 -18.39 -1.98 12.46
CA TYR A 93 -19.22 -3.03 13.03
C TYR A 93 -20.16 -3.51 11.91
N TYR A 94 -20.40 -4.81 11.82
CA TYR A 94 -21.30 -5.37 10.82
C TYR A 94 -22.67 -4.69 10.94
N LEU A 95 -23.09 -4.00 9.87
CA LEU A 95 -24.40 -3.35 9.76
C LEU A 95 -25.24 -4.22 8.81
N ASP A 96 -26.38 -4.71 9.25
CA ASP A 96 -27.36 -5.34 8.36
C ASP A 96 -28.12 -4.26 7.59
N ASP A 97 -27.45 -3.65 6.61
CA ASP A 97 -27.95 -2.51 5.84
C ASP A 97 -28.04 -2.81 4.35
N LYS A 98 -28.52 -4.02 4.03
CA LYS A 98 -28.71 -4.51 2.66
C LYS A 98 -29.54 -3.59 1.79
N GLU A 99 -30.48 -2.84 2.35
CA GLU A 99 -31.36 -1.91 1.62
C GLU A 99 -30.81 -0.47 1.58
N ASN A 100 -29.63 -0.19 2.14
CA ASN A 100 -29.08 1.17 2.18
C ASN A 100 -28.65 1.61 0.76
N PRO A 101 -29.29 2.63 0.17
CA PRO A 101 -29.03 3.04 -1.22
C PRO A 101 -27.63 3.64 -1.43
N ASN A 102 -26.93 4.00 -0.34
CA ASN A 102 -25.57 4.52 -0.42
C ASN A 102 -24.51 3.41 -0.54
N ARG A 103 -24.87 2.15 -0.29
CA ARG A 103 -23.93 1.04 -0.44
C ARG A 103 -23.62 0.82 -1.90
N TYR A 104 -22.33 0.63 -2.23
CA TYR A 104 -21.89 0.58 -3.61
C TYR A 104 -22.61 -0.53 -4.41
N TRP A 105 -22.90 -1.67 -3.77
CA TRP A 105 -23.60 -2.80 -4.38
C TRP A 105 -25.08 -2.53 -4.67
N ASN A 106 -25.69 -1.50 -4.08
CA ASN A 106 -27.08 -1.09 -4.32
C ASN A 106 -27.20 0.01 -5.37
N ARG A 107 -26.07 0.55 -5.86
CA ARG A 107 -26.08 1.63 -6.86
C ARG A 107 -26.21 1.08 -8.28
N SER A 108 -26.78 1.90 -9.18
CA SER A 108 -26.91 1.56 -10.60
C SER A 108 -25.57 1.45 -11.32
N ASP A 109 -24.56 2.18 -10.87
CA ASP A 109 -23.19 2.17 -11.39
C ASP A 109 -22.28 1.15 -10.66
N SER A 110 -22.86 0.23 -9.86
CA SER A 110 -22.11 -0.74 -9.05
C SER A 110 -21.05 -1.51 -9.84
N LYS A 111 -21.35 -1.91 -11.08
CA LYS A 111 -20.41 -2.62 -11.96
C LYS A 111 -19.21 -1.78 -12.38
N GLU A 112 -19.38 -0.47 -12.52
CA GLU A 112 -18.32 0.46 -12.94
C GLU A 112 -17.38 0.79 -11.78
N ILE A 113 -17.91 0.81 -10.54
CA ILE A 113 -17.14 1.19 -9.34
C ILE A 113 -16.58 0.02 -8.54
N HIS A 114 -16.92 -1.23 -8.89
CA HIS A 114 -16.45 -2.43 -8.17
C HIS A 114 -14.94 -2.69 -8.35
N GLY A 115 -14.31 -2.01 -9.31
CA GLY A 115 -12.89 -2.16 -9.62
C GLY A 115 -12.60 -3.35 -10.54
N GLU A 116 -11.31 -3.62 -10.72
CA GLU A 116 -10.83 -4.72 -11.58
C GLU A 116 -10.39 -5.90 -10.71
N SER A 117 -10.79 -7.12 -11.11
CA SER A 117 -10.37 -8.34 -10.42
C SER A 117 -9.00 -8.80 -10.92
N SER A 118 -8.04 -9.01 -10.03
CA SER A 118 -6.82 -9.75 -10.34
C SER A 118 -7.07 -11.27 -10.19
N PRO A 119 -6.61 -12.11 -11.13
CA PRO A 119 -6.67 -13.57 -10.98
C PRO A 119 -5.70 -14.10 -9.91
N GLU A 120 -4.75 -13.28 -9.49
CA GLU A 120 -3.73 -13.64 -8.51
C GLU A 120 -4.30 -13.57 -7.10
N LYS A 121 -4.31 -14.71 -6.39
CA LYS A 121 -4.62 -14.79 -4.96
C LYS A 121 -3.30 -14.88 -4.20
N TYR A 122 -2.99 -13.82 -3.46
CA TYR A 122 -1.79 -13.71 -2.64
C TYR A 122 -2.11 -13.93 -1.17
#